data_AF-A0A8J8Q4M4-F1
#
_entry.id   AF-A0A8J8Q4M4-F1
#
_cell.length_a   1.000
_cell.length_b   1.000
_cell.length_c   1.000
_cell.angle_alpha   90.00
_cell.angle_beta   90.00
_cell.angle_gamma   90.00
#
_symmetry.space_group_name_H-M   'P 1'
#
loop_
_entity.id
_entity.type
_entity.pdbx_description
1 polymer ?
#
loop_
_entity_poly.entity_id
_entity_poly.type
_entity_poly.pdbx_seq_one_letter_code
_entity_poly.pdbx_strand_id
1 'polypeptide(L)'
;MTNWRAVIIGFLVATVLGILGLALPGVGQLAAGLIGGFVAGYIAGGGLGSGFWHGLLAGALGGIVGGLLIAIVVGIAGWAGGPIGGAISGVAGLGIFAMALLISFIMALESAIAGAIGGVLNPGRSDRTGQPADRY
;
A
#
# COMPACT_ATOMS: atom_id res chain seq x y z
N MET A 1 -10.08 -3.74 -14.92
CA MET A 1 -9.70 -2.32 -14.81
C MET A 1 -9.49 -1.99 -13.34
N THR A 2 -8.50 -1.16 -13.00
CA THR A 2 -8.15 -0.86 -11.60
C THR A 2 -9.21 0.01 -10.93
N ASN A 3 -9.76 -0.48 -9.82
CA ASN A 3 -10.62 0.29 -8.94
C ASN A 3 -9.76 1.10 -7.96
N TRP A 4 -9.44 2.34 -8.35
CA TRP A 4 -8.64 3.24 -7.53
C TRP A 4 -9.23 3.52 -6.14
N ARG A 5 -10.55 3.44 -5.97
CA ARG A 5 -11.15 3.60 -4.64
C ARG A 5 -10.70 2.47 -3.71
N ALA A 6 -10.63 1.24 -4.21
CA ALA A 6 -10.15 0.10 -3.42
C ALA A 6 -8.69 0.29 -3.00
N VAL A 7 -7.84 0.73 -3.93
CA VAL A 7 -6.42 1.02 -3.69
C VAL A 7 -6.25 2.10 -2.62
N ILE A 8 -6.95 3.23 -2.77
CA ILE A 8 -6.85 4.37 -1.84
C ILE A 8 -7.36 3.97 -0.45
N ILE A 9 -8.49 3.26 -0.37
CA ILE A 9 -9.02 2.82 0.93
C ILE A 9 -8.05 1.84 1.61
N GLY A 10 -7.51 0.86 0.88
CA GLY A 10 -6.52 -0.06 1.43
C GLY A 10 -5.25 0.65 1.91
N PHE A 11 -4.75 1.63 1.14
CA PHE A 11 -3.65 2.49 1.54
C PHE A 11 -3.97 3.31 2.81
N LEU A 12 -5.16 3.90 2.91
CA LEU A 12 -5.57 4.67 4.09
C LEU A 12 -5.67 3.77 5.32
N VAL A 13 -6.21 2.56 5.17
CA VAL A 13 -6.25 1.56 6.24
C VAL A 13 -4.85 1.17 6.69
N ALA A 14 -3.95 0.85 5.75
CA ALA A 14 -2.55 0.57 6.06
C ALA A 14 -1.87 1.77 6.74
N THR A 15 -2.16 2.99 6.31
CA THR A 15 -1.58 4.20 6.90
C THR A 15 -2.03 4.40 8.34
N VAL A 16 -3.33 4.33 8.60
CA VAL A 16 -3.88 4.47 9.97
C VAL A 16 -3.35 3.37 10.88
N LEU A 17 -3.40 2.11 10.43
CA LEU A 17 -2.88 0.99 11.20
C LEU A 17 -1.36 1.05 11.37
N GLY A 18 -0.64 1.56 10.39
CA GLY A 18 0.81 1.74 10.45
C GLY A 18 1.21 2.81 11.47
N ILE A 19 0.45 3.91 11.55
CA ILE A 19 0.63 4.95 12.57
C ILE A 19 0.35 4.37 13.96
N LEU A 20 -0.76 3.64 14.14
CA LEU A 20 -1.06 2.96 15.41
C LEU A 20 0.00 1.89 15.73
N GLY A 21 0.49 1.20 14.71
CA GLY A 21 1.54 0.19 14.77
C GLY A 21 2.90 0.73 15.21
N LEU A 22 3.12 2.04 15.22
CA LEU A 22 4.32 2.64 15.82
C LEU A 22 4.47 2.29 17.31
N ALA A 23 3.38 1.93 17.99
CA ALA A 23 3.42 1.41 19.37
C ALA A 23 4.07 0.01 19.47
N LEU A 24 4.09 -0.76 18.37
CA LEU A 24 4.63 -2.12 18.28
C LEU A 24 5.50 -2.23 17.01
N PRO A 25 6.72 -1.69 17.02
CA PRO A 25 7.56 -1.61 15.83
C PRO A 25 7.84 -2.99 15.22
N GLY A 26 7.89 -3.03 13.89
CA GLY A 26 8.07 -4.25 13.11
C GLY A 26 6.74 -4.98 12.88
N VAL A 27 6.07 -5.42 13.95
CA VAL A 27 4.82 -6.19 13.84
C VAL A 27 3.67 -5.32 13.35
N GLY A 28 3.55 -4.09 13.87
CA GLY A 28 2.46 -3.18 13.51
C GLY A 28 2.46 -2.82 12.03
N GLN A 29 3.63 -2.69 11.42
CA GLN A 29 3.82 -2.24 10.04
C GLN A 29 3.54 -3.38 9.05
N LEU A 30 4.00 -4.59 9.36
CA LEU A 30 3.66 -5.79 8.60
C LEU A 30 2.15 -6.06 8.67
N ALA A 31 1.57 -5.98 9.87
CA ALA A 31 0.13 -6.16 10.06
C ALA A 31 -0.66 -5.10 9.29
N ALA A 32 -0.24 -3.84 9.32
CA ALA A 32 -0.87 -2.75 8.58
C ALA A 32 -0.83 -2.98 7.06
N GLY A 33 0.32 -3.40 6.52
CA GLY A 33 0.48 -3.73 5.10
C GLY A 33 -0.40 -4.90 4.66
N LEU A 34 -0.45 -5.97 5.45
CA LEU A 34 -1.31 -7.13 5.22
C LEU A 34 -2.80 -6.74 5.26
N ILE A 35 -3.23 -6.03 6.30
CA ILE A 35 -4.64 -5.64 6.47
C ILE A 35 -5.06 -4.66 5.38
N GLY A 36 -4.25 -3.65 5.06
CA GLY A 36 -4.54 -2.71 3.98
C GLY A 36 -4.60 -3.36 2.61
N GLY A 37 -3.67 -4.28 2.33
CA GLY A 37 -3.67 -5.09 1.10
C GLY A 37 -4.92 -5.96 0.98
N PHE A 38 -5.28 -6.64 2.06
CA PHE A 38 -6.52 -7.42 2.16
C PHE A 38 -7.77 -6.57 1.90
N VAL A 39 -7.87 -5.40 2.54
CA VAL A 39 -9.00 -4.49 2.36
C VAL A 39 -9.08 -3.99 0.91
N ALA A 40 -7.95 -3.64 0.29
CA ALA A 40 -7.92 -3.27 -1.12
C ALA A 40 -8.43 -4.40 -2.02
N GLY A 41 -7.98 -5.63 -1.77
CA GLY A 41 -8.43 -6.80 -2.50
C GLY A 41 -9.92 -7.10 -2.31
N TYR A 42 -10.40 -7.03 -1.06
CA TYR A 42 -11.80 -7.27 -0.71
C TYR A 42 -12.74 -6.26 -1.36
N ILE A 43 -12.39 -4.98 -1.34
CA ILE A 43 -13.20 -3.92 -1.96
C ILE A 43 -13.16 -4.01 -3.49
N ALA A 44 -12.00 -4.36 -4.06
CA ALA A 44 -11.88 -4.54 -5.50
C ALA A 44 -12.72 -5.72 -6.00
N GLY A 45 -12.72 -6.83 -5.23
CA GLY A 45 -13.38 -8.08 -5.62
C GLY A 45 -12.85 -8.65 -6.94
N GLY A 46 -13.55 -9.62 -7.49
CA GLY A 46 -13.24 -10.19 -8.81
C GLY A 46 -12.10 -11.23 -8.81
N GLY A 47 -11.89 -11.90 -7.68
CA GLY A 47 -11.01 -13.06 -7.56
C GLY A 47 -9.53 -12.76 -7.30
N LEU A 48 -8.70 -13.82 -7.38
CA LEU A 48 -7.28 -13.80 -7.01
C LEU A 48 -6.47 -12.72 -7.74
N GLY A 49 -6.56 -12.68 -9.08
CA GLY A 49 -5.74 -11.78 -9.89
C GLY A 49 -6.10 -10.31 -9.68
N SER A 50 -7.40 -10.00 -9.56
CA SER A 50 -7.85 -8.65 -9.25
C SER A 50 -7.40 -8.25 -7.85
N GLY A 51 -7.63 -9.11 -6.84
CA GLY A 51 -7.21 -8.85 -5.47
C GLY A 51 -5.71 -8.61 -5.32
N PHE A 52 -4.90 -9.44 -5.98
CA PHE A 52 -3.44 -9.32 -6.01
C PHE A 52 -2.99 -7.96 -6.55
N TRP A 53 -3.55 -7.54 -7.68
CA TRP A 53 -3.20 -6.26 -8.31
C TRP A 53 -3.53 -5.06 -7.43
N HIS A 54 -4.69 -5.05 -6.79
CA HIS A 54 -5.11 -3.94 -5.93
C HIS A 54 -4.35 -3.91 -4.60
N GLY A 55 -4.05 -5.08 -4.03
CA GLY A 55 -3.19 -5.19 -2.85
C GLY A 55 -1.77 -4.70 -3.12
N LEU A 56 -1.18 -5.07 -4.27
CA LEU A 56 0.14 -4.61 -4.70
C LEU A 56 0.17 -3.08 -4.87
N LEU A 57 -0.82 -2.52 -5.56
CA LEU A 57 -0.90 -1.08 -5.76
C LEU A 57 -1.09 -0.32 -4.44
N ALA A 58 -1.91 -0.85 -3.52
CA ALA A 58 -2.13 -0.22 -2.22
C ALA A 58 -0.85 -0.23 -1.36
N GLY A 59 -0.15 -1.38 -1.32
CA GLY A 59 1.12 -1.52 -0.60
C GLY A 59 2.23 -0.65 -1.22
N ALA A 60 2.35 -0.64 -2.55
CA ALA A 60 3.35 0.16 -3.25
C ALA A 60 3.09 1.67 -3.05
N LEU A 61 1.84 2.11 -3.07
CA LEU A 61 1.49 3.50 -2.78
C LEU A 61 1.91 3.88 -1.35
N GLY A 62 1.72 2.97 -0.39
CA GLY A 62 2.18 3.11 0.99
C GLY A 62 3.68 3.37 1.09
N GLY A 63 4.50 2.50 0.51
CA GLY A 63 5.94 2.63 0.57
C GLY A 63 6.49 3.81 -0.23
N ILE A 64 5.91 4.14 -1.39
CA ILE A 64 6.27 5.32 -2.18
C ILE A 64 5.99 6.61 -1.39
N VAL A 65 4.79 6.75 -0.84
CA VAL A 65 4.40 7.96 -0.08
C VAL A 65 5.24 8.06 1.19
N GLY A 66 5.37 6.98 1.96
CA GLY A 66 6.20 6.98 3.17
C GLY A 66 7.67 7.28 2.87
N GLY A 67 8.24 6.66 1.85
CA GLY A 67 9.60 6.88 1.40
C GLY A 67 9.86 8.31 0.94
N LEU A 68 8.92 8.90 0.18
CA LEU A 68 9.01 10.28 -0.27
C LEU A 68 8.98 11.26 0.91
N LEU A 69 8.09 11.04 1.88
CA LEU A 69 8.01 11.89 3.06
C LEU A 69 9.31 11.87 3.86
N ILE A 70 9.89 10.69 4.09
CA ILE A 70 11.18 10.56 4.78
C ILE A 70 12.29 11.25 3.98
N ALA A 71 12.34 11.04 2.66
CA ALA A 71 13.34 11.65 1.79
C ALA A 71 13.29 13.18 1.83
N ILE A 72 12.08 13.77 1.84
CA ILE A 72 11.89 15.22 1.95
C ILE A 72 12.36 15.72 3.32
N VAL A 73 11.95 15.05 4.40
CA VAL A 73 12.35 15.43 5.77
C VAL A 73 13.87 15.41 5.91
N VAL A 74 14.52 14.32 5.47
CA VAL A 74 15.98 14.22 5.49
C VAL A 74 16.62 15.28 4.59
N GLY A 75 16.11 15.45 3.38
CA GLY A 75 16.61 16.44 2.42
C GLY A 75 16.63 17.86 2.99
N ILE A 76 15.59 18.25 3.74
CA ILE A 76 15.47 19.57 4.36
C ILE A 76 16.28 19.67 5.66
N ALA A 77 16.36 18.59 6.46
CA ALA A 77 17.00 18.63 7.78
C ALA A 77 18.47 19.09 7.75
N GLY A 78 19.23 18.74 6.72
CA GLY A 78 20.65 19.11 6.63
C GLY A 78 20.91 20.60 6.40
N TRP A 79 19.88 21.38 6.03
CA TRP A 79 20.02 22.83 5.92
C TRP A 79 20.33 23.51 7.26
N ALA A 80 20.05 22.85 8.39
CA ALA A 80 20.48 23.30 9.71
C ALA A 80 22.02 23.37 9.84
N GLY A 81 22.76 22.58 9.03
CA GLY A 81 24.22 22.61 8.94
C GLY A 81 24.77 23.57 7.88
N GLY A 82 23.94 24.45 7.32
CA GLY A 82 24.30 25.36 6.23
C GLY A 82 24.29 24.71 4.84
N PRO A 83 24.80 25.40 3.80
CA PRO A 83 24.67 24.95 2.41
C PRO A 83 25.33 23.59 2.12
N ILE A 84 26.47 23.30 2.77
CA ILE A 84 27.15 22.01 2.62
C ILE A 84 26.32 20.89 3.24
N GLY A 85 25.73 21.13 4.43
CA GLY A 85 24.82 20.19 5.07
C GLY A 85 23.59 19.91 4.21
N GLY A 86 23.00 20.95 3.61
CA GLY A 86 21.87 20.84 2.68
C GLY A 86 22.20 20.04 1.42
N ALA A 87 23.40 20.19 0.86
CA ALA A 87 23.84 19.39 -0.29
C ALA A 87 23.98 17.90 0.05
N ILE A 88 24.61 17.58 1.20
CA ILE A 88 24.78 16.20 1.67
C ILE A 88 23.43 15.56 1.96
N SER A 89 22.56 16.26 2.69
CA SER A 89 21.26 15.74 3.05
C SER A 89 20.32 15.61 1.84
N GLY A 90 20.44 16.48 0.85
CA GLY A 90 19.71 16.36 -0.42
C GLY A 90 20.06 15.07 -1.17
N VAL A 91 21.36 14.76 -1.29
CA VAL A 91 21.82 13.49 -1.90
C VAL A 91 21.37 12.29 -1.06
N ALA A 92 21.48 12.37 0.26
CA ALA A 92 21.00 11.34 1.16
C ALA A 92 19.49 11.10 1.01
N GLY A 93 18.69 12.17 0.91
CA GLY A 93 17.24 12.10 0.69
C GLY A 93 16.89 11.38 -0.62
N LEU A 94 17.59 11.69 -1.72
CA LEU A 94 17.42 10.98 -2.99
C LEU A 94 17.78 9.49 -2.87
N GLY A 95 18.88 9.17 -2.18
CA GLY A 95 19.29 7.77 -1.93
C GLY A 95 18.27 7.00 -1.08
N ILE A 96 17.73 7.66 -0.05
CA ILE A 96 16.66 7.10 0.80
C ILE A 96 15.41 6.85 -0.02
N PHE A 97 15.01 7.79 -0.88
CA PHE A 97 13.84 7.60 -1.74
C PHE A 97 14.04 6.42 -2.68
N ALA A 98 15.19 6.32 -3.36
CA ALA A 98 15.51 5.21 -4.25
C ALA A 98 15.47 3.86 -3.52
N MET A 99 16.05 3.79 -2.31
CA MET A 99 15.99 2.58 -1.48
C MET A 99 14.56 2.27 -1.03
N ALA A 100 13.79 3.30 -0.67
CA ALA A 100 12.40 3.14 -0.27
C ALA A 100 11.53 2.61 -1.43
N LEU A 101 11.81 2.97 -2.69
CA LEU A 101 11.12 2.38 -3.85
C LEU A 101 11.37 0.87 -3.97
N LEU A 102 12.62 0.43 -3.76
CA LEU A 102 12.97 -0.99 -3.80
C LEU A 102 12.30 -1.77 -2.65
N ILE A 103 12.41 -1.25 -1.43
CA ILE A 103 11.78 -1.83 -0.25
C ILE A 103 10.25 -1.83 -0.41
N SER A 104 9.68 -0.74 -0.91
CA SER A 104 8.25 -0.60 -1.19
C SER A 104 7.77 -1.69 -2.14
N PHE A 105 8.54 -2.05 -3.16
CA PHE A 105 8.16 -3.12 -4.06
C PHE A 105 8.13 -4.48 -3.35
N ILE A 106 9.13 -4.77 -2.52
CA ILE A 106 9.20 -6.01 -1.74
C ILE A 106 8.02 -6.09 -0.75
N MET A 107 7.77 -5.02 0.01
CA MET A 107 6.67 -4.96 0.98
C MET A 107 5.30 -4.93 0.28
N ALA A 108 5.20 -4.42 -0.94
CA ALA A 108 3.96 -4.50 -1.71
C ALA A 108 3.58 -5.95 -2.06
N LEU A 109 4.53 -6.90 -2.09
CA LEU A 109 4.24 -8.31 -2.38
C LEU A 109 3.43 -8.97 -1.26
N GLU A 110 3.71 -8.69 0.01
CA GLU A 110 2.90 -9.22 1.11
C GLU A 110 1.47 -8.64 1.07
N SER A 111 1.33 -7.33 0.79
CA SER A 111 0.02 -6.71 0.57
C SER A 111 -0.71 -7.29 -0.64
N ALA A 112 0.01 -7.69 -1.69
CA ALA A 112 -0.55 -8.34 -2.86
C ALA A 112 -1.10 -9.73 -2.52
N ILE A 113 -0.37 -10.52 -1.74
CA ILE A 113 -0.84 -11.84 -1.27
C ILE A 113 -2.10 -11.67 -0.42
N ALA A 114 -2.08 -10.74 0.54
CA ALA A 114 -3.25 -10.44 1.35
C ALA A 114 -4.44 -9.95 0.51
N GLY A 115 -4.17 -9.11 -0.50
CA GLY A 115 -5.16 -8.64 -1.45
C GLY A 115 -5.76 -9.76 -2.30
N ALA A 116 -4.96 -10.73 -2.73
CA ALA A 116 -5.45 -11.89 -3.46
C ALA A 116 -6.48 -12.68 -2.63
N ILE A 117 -6.21 -12.86 -1.33
CA ILE A 117 -7.14 -13.50 -0.39
C ILE A 117 -8.41 -12.65 -0.26
N GLY A 118 -8.28 -11.34 -0.05
CA GLY A 118 -9.43 -10.43 0.03
C GLY A 118 -10.31 -10.47 -1.22
N GLY A 119 -9.71 -10.49 -2.41
CA GLY A 119 -10.42 -10.50 -3.69
C GLY A 119 -11.21 -11.79 -3.96
N VAL A 120 -10.79 -12.92 -3.41
CA VAL A 120 -11.55 -14.19 -3.47
C VAL A 120 -12.77 -14.16 -2.57
N LEU A 121 -12.66 -13.52 -1.40
CA LEU A 121 -13.75 -13.45 -0.42
C LEU A 121 -14.89 -12.51 -0.84
N ASN A 122 -14.71 -11.73 -1.93
CA ASN A 122 -15.76 -10.91 -2.53
C ASN A 122 -15.87 -11.17 -4.04
N PRO A 123 -16.56 -12.26 -4.45
CA PRO A 123 -16.90 -12.50 -5.84
C PRO A 123 -17.77 -11.34 -6.34
N GLY A 124 -17.31 -10.67 -7.40
CA GLY A 124 -18.02 -9.52 -7.96
C GLY A 124 -19.46 -9.87 -8.37
N ARG A 125 -20.35 -8.87 -8.38
CA ARG A 125 -21.78 -9.01 -8.73
C ARG A 125 -22.08 -9.76 -10.04
N SER A 126 -21.12 -9.92 -10.95
CA SER A 126 -21.27 -10.64 -12.22
C SER A 126 -21.73 -12.10 -12.06
N ASP A 127 -21.48 -12.73 -10.91
CA ASP A 127 -21.90 -14.12 -10.68
C ASP A 127 -23.39 -14.23 -10.29
N ARG A 128 -24.07 -13.12 -9.95
CA ARG A 128 -25.49 -13.14 -9.56
C ARG A 128 -26.48 -12.99 -10.72
N THR A 129 -26.03 -12.57 -11.89
CA THR A 129 -26.90 -12.40 -13.07
C THR A 129 -27.19 -13.69 -13.83
N GLY A 130 -26.67 -14.83 -13.38
CA GLY A 130 -26.93 -16.16 -13.95
C GLY A 130 -28.10 -16.91 -13.31
N GLN A 131 -28.95 -16.27 -12.50
CA GLN A 131 -30.14 -16.92 -11.95
C GLN A 131 -31.30 -16.77 -12.96
N PRO A 132 -31.78 -17.86 -13.59
CA PRO A 132 -32.92 -17.79 -14.49
C PRO A 132 -34.12 -17.26 -13.71
N ALA A 133 -34.76 -16.22 -14.23
CA ALA A 133 -36.03 -15.72 -13.72
C ALA A 133 -37.18 -16.64 -14.19
N ASP A 134 -37.07 -17.93 -13.90
CA ASP A 134 -38.01 -18.95 -14.36
C ASP A 134 -38.56 -19.69 -13.15
N ARG A 135 -39.47 -19.04 -12.41
CA ARG A 135 -40.53 -19.67 -11.61
C ARG A 135 -41.42 -18.57 -11.03
N TYR A 136 -42.50 -18.26 -11.76
CA TYR A 136 -43.92 -18.32 -11.38
C TYR A 136 -44.71 -17.34 -12.26
#